data_AF-A0A0F8WNX3-F1
#
_entry.id   AF-A0A0F8WNX3-F1
#
_cell.length_a   1.000
_cell.length_b   1.000
_cell.length_c   1.000
_cell.angle_alpha   90.00
_cell.angle_beta   90.00
_cell.angle_gamma   90.00
#
_symmetry.space_group_name_H-M   'P 1'
#
loop_
_entity.id
_entity.type
_entity.pdbx_description
1 polymer ?
#
loop_
_entity_poly.entity_id
_entity_poly.type
_entity_poly.pdbx_seq_one_letter_code
_entity_poly.pdbx_strand_id
1 'polypeptide(L)'
;MIFKDSALKKDKKINPFIGVLLFLVSIVLIVITGPLGLLYGFLYNLIKKGLRGMGEYTLKMAISIDQLGNVVMQHLLNLLWLKKGAYRFGNRDETISSAIGRNKKLGLLNNFGLQIDRILDTLDPDHSLNSIDYYIEPTDQIIDKLAWIHVVDGRILSTKSSGKTRYSLPRGNREPSKTDAQTLSLKINEALSIVLITATMKPLGIFEAQAQEHENGILVR
;
A
#
# COMPACT_ATOMS: atom_id res chain seq x y z
N MET A 1 -18.83 -0.52 -8.17
CA MET A 1 -17.53 -1.15 -7.91
C MET A 1 -16.62 -0.72 -9.03
N ILE A 2 -15.65 0.17 -8.77
CA ILE A 2 -14.62 0.45 -9.77
C ILE A 2 -13.72 -0.77 -9.71
N PHE A 3 -13.68 -1.57 -10.77
CA PHE A 3 -12.72 -2.67 -10.81
C PHE A 3 -11.34 -2.03 -10.96
N LYS A 4 -10.59 -1.92 -9.86
CA LYS A 4 -9.14 -2.00 -9.96
C LYS A 4 -8.85 -3.46 -10.29
N ASP A 5 -8.98 -3.79 -11.58
CA ASP A 5 -8.71 -5.12 -12.10
C ASP A 5 -7.30 -5.52 -11.67
N SER A 6 -7.22 -6.27 -10.57
CA SER A 6 -6.09 -7.13 -10.27
C SER A 6 -6.12 -8.38 -11.16
N ALA A 7 -7.22 -8.56 -11.92
CA ALA A 7 -7.27 -9.45 -13.07
C ALA A 7 -6.44 -8.83 -14.19
N LEU A 8 -5.11 -9.04 -14.17
CA LEU A 8 -4.17 -8.91 -15.29
C LEU A 8 -4.77 -8.14 -16.47
N LYS A 9 -5.06 -6.84 -16.28
CA LYS A 9 -5.46 -6.00 -17.40
C LYS A 9 -4.20 -5.93 -18.20
N LYS A 10 -4.12 -6.75 -19.25
CA LYS A 10 -2.97 -6.81 -20.16
C LYS A 10 -2.62 -5.37 -20.44
N ASP A 11 -1.45 -4.93 -19.95
CA ASP A 11 -1.11 -3.51 -19.93
C ASP A 11 -1.51 -2.93 -21.27
N LYS A 12 -2.36 -1.88 -21.25
CA LYS A 12 -2.81 -1.21 -22.47
C LYS A 12 -1.56 -1.04 -23.32
N LYS A 13 -1.45 -1.70 -24.47
CA LYS A 13 -0.20 -1.74 -25.25
C LYS A 13 0.29 -0.31 -25.45
N ILE A 14 1.29 0.09 -24.67
CA ILE A 14 1.84 1.44 -24.75
C ILE A 14 2.81 1.39 -25.92
N ASN A 15 2.66 2.32 -26.85
CA ASN A 15 3.68 2.52 -27.86
C ASN A 15 4.99 2.90 -27.13
N PRO A 16 6.09 2.15 -27.28
CA PRO A 16 7.32 2.37 -26.52
C PRO A 16 7.83 3.81 -26.60
N PHE A 17 7.62 4.49 -27.74
CA PHE A 17 7.97 5.90 -27.91
C PHE A 17 7.19 6.83 -26.98
N ILE A 18 5.90 6.55 -26.76
CA ILE A 18 5.06 7.34 -25.84
C ILE A 18 5.59 7.20 -24.41
N GLY A 19 6.01 5.99 -24.01
CA GLY A 19 6.58 5.76 -22.68
C GLY A 19 7.85 6.57 -22.42
N VAL A 20 8.80 6.54 -23.38
CA VAL A 20 10.04 7.32 -23.30
C VAL A 20 9.75 8.82 -23.28
N LEU A 21 8.83 9.29 -24.13
CA LEU A 21 8.44 10.69 -24.18
C LEU A 21 7.83 11.15 -22.85
N LEU A 22 6.87 10.41 -22.30
CA LEU A 22 6.25 10.72 -21.01
C LEU A 22 7.28 10.76 -19.88
N PHE A 23 8.25 9.85 -19.90
CA PHE A 23 9.36 9.85 -18.94
C PHE A 23 10.18 11.14 -19.05
N LEU A 24 10.64 11.53 -20.24
CA LEU A 24 11.42 12.75 -20.44
C LEU A 24 10.63 14.01 -20.03
N VAL A 25 9.36 14.08 -20.41
CA VAL A 25 8.47 15.18 -20.02
C VAL A 25 8.32 15.25 -18.50
N SER A 26 8.17 14.11 -17.82
CA SER A 26 8.05 14.06 -16.36
C SER A 26 9.30 14.58 -15.65
N ILE A 27 10.50 14.29 -16.19
CA ILE A 27 11.77 14.81 -15.66
C ILE A 27 11.87 16.32 -15.84
N VAL A 28 11.54 16.84 -17.03
CA VAL A 28 11.51 18.28 -17.26
C VAL A 28 10.52 18.97 -16.32
N LEU A 29 9.33 18.40 -16.16
CA LEU A 29 8.30 18.96 -15.29
C LEU A 29 8.76 19.01 -13.83
N ILE A 30 9.34 17.93 -13.30
CA ILE A 30 9.79 17.91 -11.89
C ILE A 30 10.96 18.85 -11.65
N VAL A 31 11.88 19.01 -12.62
CA VAL A 31 13.00 19.95 -12.49
C VAL A 31 12.51 21.40 -12.45
N ILE A 32 11.52 21.75 -13.27
CA ILE A 32 11.00 23.12 -13.35
C ILE A 32 10.04 23.42 -12.18
N THR A 33 9.09 22.53 -11.92
CA THR A 33 7.98 22.78 -10.98
C THR A 33 8.23 22.23 -9.58
N GLY A 34 9.07 21.20 -9.44
CA GLY A 34 9.37 20.54 -8.17
C GLY A 34 9.94 21.48 -7.10
N PRO A 35 10.96 22.30 -7.40
CA PRO A 35 11.51 23.25 -6.42
C PRO A 35 10.46 24.24 -5.89
N LEU A 36 9.60 24.76 -6.78
CA LEU A 36 8.51 25.67 -6.41
C LEU A 36 7.45 24.95 -5.55
N GLY A 37 7.06 23.74 -5.94
CA GLY A 37 6.10 22.92 -5.20
C GLY A 37 6.61 22.53 -3.81
N LEU A 38 7.90 22.17 -3.69
CA LEU A 38 8.56 21.87 -2.42
C LEU A 38 8.57 23.08 -1.49
N LEU A 39 9.01 24.24 -2.00
CA LEU A 39 9.05 25.47 -1.21
C LEU A 39 7.67 25.86 -0.70
N TYR A 40 6.67 25.86 -1.59
CA TYR A 40 5.30 26.18 -1.22
C TYR A 40 4.72 25.17 -0.22
N GLY A 41 4.87 23.87 -0.50
CA GLY A 41 4.35 22.79 0.36
C GLY A 41 4.96 22.83 1.75
N PHE A 42 6.26 23.07 1.85
CA PHE A 42 6.96 23.21 3.13
C PHE A 42 6.44 24.40 3.94
N LEU A 43 6.38 25.59 3.32
CA LEU A 43 5.88 26.80 3.97
C LEU A 43 4.40 26.67 4.38
N TYR A 44 3.56 26.11 3.50
CA TYR A 44 2.14 25.91 3.77
C TYR A 44 1.92 25.02 5.00
N ASN A 45 2.59 23.87 5.06
CA ASN A 45 2.45 22.94 6.18
C ASN A 45 3.06 23.49 7.48
N LEU A 46 4.17 24.24 7.37
CA LEU A 46 4.76 24.92 8.52
C LEU A 46 3.81 25.96 9.12
N ILE A 47 3.17 26.78 8.28
CA ILE A 47 2.23 27.82 8.74
C ILE A 47 0.95 27.19 9.33
N LYS A 48 0.40 26.15 8.69
CA LYS A 48 -0.88 25.55 9.11
C LYS A 48 -0.78 24.62 10.32
N LYS A 49 0.30 23.87 10.43
CA LYS A 49 0.44 22.74 11.38
C LYS A 49 1.78 22.75 12.14
N GLY A 50 2.60 23.79 11.98
CA GLY A 50 3.90 23.91 12.65
C GLY A 50 4.89 22.81 12.26
N LEU A 51 5.81 22.50 13.18
CA LEU A 51 6.84 21.47 13.01
C LEU A 51 6.24 20.07 12.75
N ARG A 52 5.08 19.76 13.33
CA ARG A 52 4.39 18.48 13.10
C ARG A 52 3.95 18.33 11.65
N GLY A 53 3.32 19.36 11.08
CA GLY A 53 2.90 19.32 9.67
C GLY A 53 4.08 19.27 8.70
N MET A 54 5.17 19.95 9.04
CA MET A 54 6.43 19.86 8.30
C MET A 54 6.96 18.42 8.29
N GLY A 55 6.91 17.74 9.45
CA GLY A 55 7.26 16.31 9.57
C GLY A 55 6.37 15.41 8.72
N GLU A 56 5.05 15.57 8.80
CA GLU A 56 4.06 14.83 7.98
C GLU A 56 4.34 15.01 6.47
N TYR A 57 4.62 16.24 6.02
CA TYR A 57 4.95 16.52 4.62
C TYR A 57 6.29 15.88 4.20
N THR A 58 7.31 15.98 5.03
CA THR A 58 8.63 15.41 4.75
C THR A 58 8.59 13.88 4.70
N LEU A 59 7.80 13.25 5.57
CA LEU A 59 7.57 11.80 5.54
C LEU A 59 6.89 11.37 4.24
N LYS A 60 5.86 12.10 3.78
CA LYS A 60 5.20 11.84 2.48
C LYS A 60 6.18 11.92 1.30
N MET A 61 7.09 12.90 1.33
CA MET A 61 8.15 13.02 0.34
C MET A 61 9.13 11.84 0.40
N ALA A 62 9.55 11.43 1.60
CA ALA A 62 10.45 10.28 1.78
C ALA A 62 9.84 8.98 1.22
N ILE A 63 8.56 8.71 1.52
CA ILE A 63 7.83 7.55 0.97
C ILE A 63 7.77 7.61 -0.56
N SER A 64 7.50 8.79 -1.14
CA SER A 64 7.43 8.97 -2.59
C SER A 64 8.78 8.73 -3.28
N ILE A 65 9.88 9.18 -2.65
CA ILE A 65 11.24 8.95 -3.14
C ILE A 65 11.60 7.45 -3.04
N ASP A 66 11.18 6.78 -1.97
CA ASP A 66 11.39 5.35 -1.77
C ASP A 66 10.66 4.52 -2.86
N GLN A 67 9.40 4.88 -3.19
CA GLN A 67 8.64 4.29 -4.31
C GLN A 67 9.34 4.49 -5.66
N LEU A 68 9.80 5.71 -5.95
CA LEU A 68 10.56 6.00 -7.16
C LEU A 68 11.83 5.14 -7.22
N GLY A 69 12.55 5.04 -6.10
CA GLY A 69 13.73 4.20 -5.96
C GLY A 69 13.45 2.74 -6.27
N ASN A 70 12.32 2.20 -5.80
CA ASN A 70 11.91 0.82 -6.06
C ASN A 70 11.78 0.54 -7.57
N VAL A 71 11.22 1.48 -8.34
CA VAL A 71 11.10 1.36 -9.80
C VAL A 71 12.44 1.55 -10.49
N VAL A 72 13.17 2.62 -10.17
CA VAL A 72 14.43 3.00 -10.84
C VAL A 72 15.49 1.93 -10.64
N MET A 73 15.64 1.42 -9.42
CA MET A 73 16.70 0.49 -9.06
C MET A 73 16.28 -0.99 -9.15
N GLN A 74 15.04 -1.28 -9.58
CA GLN A 74 14.45 -2.62 -9.51
C GLN A 74 15.37 -3.74 -10.00
N HIS A 75 16.04 -3.55 -11.14
CA HIS A 75 16.87 -4.59 -11.75
C HIS A 75 18.15 -4.82 -10.93
N LEU A 76 18.74 -3.75 -10.42
CA LEU A 76 19.93 -3.79 -9.58
C LEU A 76 19.63 -4.44 -8.23
N LEU A 77 18.56 -4.00 -7.55
CA LEU A 77 18.19 -4.54 -6.23
C LEU A 77 17.78 -6.02 -6.32
N ASN A 78 17.03 -6.39 -7.37
CA ASN A 78 16.67 -7.78 -7.63
C ASN A 78 17.89 -8.69 -7.83
N LEU A 79 18.97 -8.16 -8.40
CA LEU A 79 20.22 -8.89 -8.58
C LEU A 79 21.02 -8.96 -7.28
N LEU A 80 21.16 -7.83 -6.58
CA LEU A 80 22.09 -7.71 -5.46
C LEU A 80 21.56 -8.20 -4.14
N TRP A 81 20.25 -8.14 -3.88
CA TRP A 81 19.69 -8.32 -2.53
C TRP A 81 18.82 -9.56 -2.36
N LEU A 82 18.44 -10.22 -3.46
CA LEU A 82 17.48 -11.31 -3.45
C LEU A 82 18.10 -12.68 -3.72
N LYS A 83 17.49 -13.72 -3.14
CA LYS A 83 17.72 -15.12 -3.50
C LYS A 83 16.86 -15.52 -4.71
N LYS A 84 17.17 -16.66 -5.33
CA LYS A 84 16.35 -17.21 -6.42
C LYS A 84 14.92 -17.49 -5.93
N GLY A 85 13.92 -17.02 -6.69
CA GLY A 85 12.50 -17.19 -6.35
C GLY A 85 11.91 -16.14 -5.41
N ALA A 86 12.66 -15.09 -5.08
CA ALA A 86 12.22 -13.99 -4.24
C ALA A 86 11.11 -13.11 -4.86
N TYR A 87 10.40 -12.38 -3.98
CA TYR A 87 9.48 -11.32 -4.38
C TYR A 87 10.29 -10.14 -4.95
N ARG A 88 9.92 -9.64 -6.13
CA ARG A 88 10.77 -8.70 -6.88
C ARG A 88 10.47 -7.25 -6.53
N PHE A 89 11.52 -6.45 -6.45
CA PHE A 89 11.46 -4.98 -6.53
C PHE A 89 10.92 -4.55 -7.90
N GLY A 90 10.28 -3.38 -7.94
CA GLY A 90 9.77 -2.77 -9.18
C GLY A 90 8.29 -2.41 -9.21
N ASN A 91 7.53 -2.78 -8.18
CA ASN A 91 6.15 -2.34 -8.07
C ASN A 91 6.12 -0.83 -7.77
N ARG A 92 5.60 -0.03 -8.72
CA ARG A 92 5.52 1.44 -8.62
C ARG A 92 4.65 1.94 -7.46
N ASP A 93 3.76 1.09 -6.98
CA ASP A 93 2.89 1.36 -5.85
C ASP A 93 3.44 0.69 -4.56
N GLU A 94 4.77 0.45 -4.47
CA GLU A 94 5.44 -0.17 -3.31
C GLU A 94 6.84 0.44 -3.05
N THR A 95 7.29 0.46 -1.79
CA THR A 95 8.56 1.07 -1.35
C THR A 95 9.64 0.01 -1.37
N ILE A 96 10.90 0.43 -1.39
CA ILE A 96 12.03 -0.50 -1.18
C ILE A 96 11.93 -1.11 0.21
N SER A 97 11.65 -0.30 1.24
CA SER A 97 11.48 -0.74 2.63
C SER A 97 10.42 -1.86 2.76
N SER A 98 9.25 -1.71 2.12
CA SER A 98 8.19 -2.72 2.10
C SER A 98 8.60 -4.01 1.37
N ALA A 99 9.22 -3.88 0.19
CA ALA A 99 9.70 -5.01 -0.58
C ALA A 99 10.82 -5.79 0.14
N ILE A 100 11.69 -5.10 0.89
CA ILE A 100 12.65 -5.71 1.81
C ILE A 100 11.89 -6.47 2.91
N GLY A 101 10.92 -5.85 3.57
CA GLY A 101 10.13 -6.46 4.63
C GLY A 101 9.44 -7.75 4.21
N ARG A 102 8.81 -7.78 3.02
CA ARG A 102 8.21 -9.00 2.45
C ARG A 102 9.25 -10.11 2.29
N ASN A 103 10.40 -9.79 1.72
CA ASN A 103 11.45 -10.78 1.50
C ASN A 103 12.14 -11.22 2.81
N LYS A 104 12.24 -10.34 3.82
CA LYS A 104 12.70 -10.67 5.18
C LYS A 104 11.76 -11.71 5.80
N LYS A 105 10.45 -11.46 5.77
CA LYS A 105 9.42 -12.37 6.27
C LYS A 105 9.44 -13.74 5.57
N LEU A 106 9.79 -13.78 4.29
CA LEU A 106 9.91 -15.00 3.50
C LEU A 106 11.29 -15.68 3.61
N GLY A 107 12.28 -15.07 4.27
CA GLY A 107 13.66 -15.57 4.31
C GLY A 107 14.40 -15.52 2.96
N LEU A 108 13.91 -14.70 2.02
CA LEU A 108 14.36 -14.63 0.63
C LEU A 108 15.35 -13.48 0.34
N LEU A 109 15.71 -12.68 1.35
CA LEU A 109 16.86 -11.78 1.29
C LEU A 109 18.17 -12.56 1.37
N ASN A 110 19.18 -12.11 0.62
CA ASN A 110 20.56 -12.56 0.81
C ASN A 110 21.27 -11.74 1.90
N ASN A 111 22.57 -11.99 2.11
CA ASN A 111 23.32 -11.32 3.17
C ASN A 111 23.40 -9.79 2.99
N PHE A 112 23.48 -9.30 1.75
CA PHE A 112 23.46 -7.86 1.48
C PHE A 112 22.10 -7.25 1.79
N GLY A 113 21.01 -7.90 1.33
CA GLY A 113 19.65 -7.45 1.64
C GLY A 113 19.38 -7.40 3.16
N LEU A 114 19.86 -8.39 3.91
CA LEU A 114 19.76 -8.42 5.37
C LEU A 114 20.60 -7.33 6.05
N GLN A 115 21.75 -6.94 5.49
CA GLN A 115 22.54 -5.84 6.02
C GLN A 115 21.82 -4.50 5.83
N ILE A 116 21.22 -4.27 4.66
CA ILE A 116 20.42 -3.07 4.41
C ILE A 116 19.23 -3.00 5.37
N ASP A 117 18.52 -4.11 5.55
CA ASP A 117 17.42 -4.21 6.51
C ASP A 117 17.85 -3.85 7.94
N ARG A 118 19.03 -4.30 8.40
CA ARG A 118 19.57 -3.91 9.71
C ARG A 118 19.88 -2.42 9.84
N ILE A 119 20.33 -1.78 8.75
CA ILE A 119 20.56 -0.33 8.73
C ILE A 119 19.23 0.40 8.91
N LEU A 120 18.18 -0.05 8.23
CA LEU A 120 16.83 0.50 8.37
C LEU A 120 16.30 0.31 9.79
N ASP A 121 16.45 -0.89 10.37
CA ASP A 121 16.05 -1.19 11.75
C ASP A 121 16.81 -0.35 12.80
N THR A 122 17.98 0.21 12.45
CA THR A 122 18.73 1.13 13.32
C THR A 122 18.12 2.53 13.34
N LEU A 123 17.47 2.95 12.25
CA LEU A 123 16.79 4.24 12.15
C LEU A 123 15.42 4.20 12.83
N ASP A 124 14.70 3.10 12.65
CA ASP A 124 13.36 2.86 13.17
C ASP A 124 13.17 1.36 13.45
N PRO A 125 12.86 0.94 14.69
CA PRO A 125 12.72 -0.47 15.01
C PRO A 125 11.69 -1.19 14.12
N ASP A 126 12.07 -2.34 13.56
CA ASP A 126 11.26 -3.13 12.63
C ASP A 126 10.79 -2.36 11.38
N HIS A 127 11.56 -1.35 10.94
CA HIS A 127 11.20 -0.42 9.87
C HIS A 127 10.65 -1.11 8.63
N SER A 128 11.36 -2.13 8.11
CA SER A 128 10.97 -2.83 6.89
C SER A 128 9.69 -3.64 7.07
N LEU A 129 9.48 -4.23 8.25
CA LEU A 129 8.28 -5.01 8.55
C LEU A 129 7.07 -4.11 8.72
N ASN A 130 7.23 -2.99 9.44
CA ASN A 130 6.19 -1.98 9.60
C ASN A 130 5.81 -1.38 8.24
N SER A 131 6.79 -1.17 7.36
CA SER A 131 6.61 -0.63 6.01
C SER A 131 5.81 -1.51 5.05
N ILE A 132 5.57 -2.79 5.38
CA ILE A 132 4.65 -3.65 4.61
C ILE A 132 3.23 -3.06 4.61
N ASP A 133 2.82 -2.44 5.71
CA ASP A 133 1.47 -1.91 5.93
C ASP A 133 1.36 -0.38 5.72
N TYR A 134 2.48 0.35 5.56
CA TYR A 134 2.49 1.81 5.32
C TYR A 134 1.76 2.26 4.05
N TYR A 135 1.36 1.32 3.19
CA TYR A 135 0.79 1.57 1.87
C TYR A 135 -0.63 2.14 1.84
N ILE A 136 -1.18 2.47 3.00
CA ILE A 136 -2.48 3.11 3.09
C ILE A 136 -2.41 4.11 4.24
N GLU A 137 -1.80 5.29 4.02
CA GLU A 137 -2.42 6.47 4.61
C GLU A 137 -3.70 6.69 3.81
N PRO A 138 -4.89 6.34 4.33
CA PRO A 138 -6.10 6.88 3.74
C PRO A 138 -5.94 8.40 3.75
N THR A 139 -5.96 9.02 2.57
CA THR A 139 -6.34 10.43 2.54
C THR A 139 -7.72 10.53 3.18
N ASP A 140 -8.15 11.70 3.67
CA ASP A 140 -9.52 11.86 4.20
C ASP A 140 -10.61 11.45 3.18
N GLN A 141 -10.21 11.27 1.92
CA GLN A 141 -11.01 10.83 0.78
C GLN A 141 -10.95 9.30 0.51
N ILE A 142 -10.24 8.50 1.31
CA ILE A 142 -10.19 7.04 1.18
C ILE A 142 -10.51 6.41 2.53
N ILE A 143 -11.46 5.49 2.58
CA ILE A 143 -11.81 4.72 3.76
C ILE A 143 -11.19 3.33 3.60
N ASP A 144 -10.19 3.01 4.43
CA ASP A 144 -9.51 1.72 4.37
C ASP A 144 -10.26 0.63 5.16
N LYS A 145 -10.61 -0.47 4.49
CA LYS A 145 -11.37 -1.59 5.06
C LYS A 145 -10.70 -2.93 4.72
N LEU A 146 -10.63 -3.80 5.73
CA LEU A 146 -10.26 -5.21 5.53
C LEU A 146 -11.53 -6.04 5.33
N ALA A 147 -11.61 -6.80 4.25
CA ALA A 147 -12.74 -7.68 3.98
C ALA A 147 -12.32 -9.16 3.98
N TRP A 148 -13.14 -10.01 4.61
CA TRP A 148 -13.00 -11.46 4.55
C TRP A 148 -13.93 -12.03 3.47
N ILE A 149 -13.37 -12.82 2.57
CA ILE A 149 -14.12 -13.50 1.52
C ILE A 149 -14.03 -15.01 1.77
N HIS A 150 -15.18 -15.60 2.10
CA HIS A 150 -15.34 -17.04 2.25
C HIS A 150 -16.16 -17.58 1.09
N VAL A 151 -15.56 -18.47 0.30
CA VAL A 151 -16.19 -19.08 -0.88
C VAL A 151 -16.44 -20.56 -0.62
N VAL A 152 -17.69 -21.00 -0.77
CA VAL A 152 -18.10 -22.42 -0.68
C VAL A 152 -19.09 -22.68 -1.82
N ASP A 153 -18.83 -23.70 -2.64
CA ASP A 153 -19.68 -24.09 -3.77
C ASP A 153 -20.06 -22.93 -4.72
N GLY A 154 -19.08 -22.05 -4.99
CA GLY A 154 -19.27 -20.86 -5.84
C GLY A 154 -20.12 -19.75 -5.19
N ARG A 155 -20.46 -19.87 -3.90
CA ARG A 155 -21.20 -18.87 -3.13
C ARG A 155 -20.27 -18.13 -2.18
N ILE A 156 -20.57 -16.86 -1.92
CA ILE A 156 -19.82 -16.03 -0.97
C ILE A 156 -20.63 -15.79 0.30
N LEU A 157 -19.97 -15.82 1.45
CA LEU A 157 -20.57 -15.35 2.69
C LEU A 157 -20.79 -13.83 2.62
N SER A 158 -21.98 -13.37 3.00
CA SER A 158 -22.32 -11.96 3.06
C SER A 158 -23.16 -11.65 4.29
N THR A 159 -23.05 -10.41 4.78
CA THR A 159 -23.77 -9.90 5.94
C THR A 159 -24.70 -8.77 5.53
N LYS A 160 -25.78 -8.59 6.29
CA LYS A 160 -26.71 -7.47 6.13
C LYS A 160 -26.96 -6.91 7.53
N SER A 161 -26.47 -5.70 7.78
CA SER A 161 -26.73 -5.03 9.05
C SER A 161 -28.22 -4.76 9.22
N SER A 162 -28.72 -4.86 10.46
CA SER A 162 -30.11 -4.56 10.79
C SER A 162 -30.49 -3.16 10.30
N GLY A 163 -31.64 -3.04 9.63
CA GLY A 163 -32.12 -1.78 9.06
C GLY A 163 -31.49 -1.35 7.73
N LYS A 164 -30.44 -2.02 7.23
CA LYS A 164 -29.86 -1.74 5.90
C LYS A 164 -30.50 -2.63 4.84
N THR A 165 -30.61 -2.15 3.60
CA THR A 165 -31.23 -2.90 2.48
C THR A 165 -30.23 -3.69 1.65
N ARG A 166 -28.94 -3.37 1.74
CA ARG A 166 -27.86 -3.98 0.95
C ARG A 166 -27.05 -4.98 1.76
N TYR A 167 -26.54 -5.97 1.05
CA TYR A 167 -25.59 -6.95 1.55
C TYR A 167 -24.16 -6.39 1.42
N SER A 168 -23.30 -6.74 2.36
CA SER A 168 -21.88 -6.40 2.38
C SER A 168 -21.04 -7.64 2.71
N LEU A 169 -19.76 -7.61 2.34
CA LEU A 169 -18.82 -8.62 2.81
C LEU A 169 -18.56 -8.41 4.31
N PRO A 170 -18.36 -9.49 5.09
CA PRO A 170 -17.79 -9.38 6.44
C PRO A 170 -16.48 -8.59 6.38
N ARG A 171 -16.38 -7.52 7.17
CA ARG A 171 -15.27 -6.55 7.07
C ARG A 171 -14.99 -5.83 8.38
N GLY A 172 -13.81 -5.24 8.49
CA GLY A 172 -13.35 -4.44 9.63
C GLY A 172 -12.58 -3.19 9.20
N ASN A 173 -12.52 -2.18 10.07
CA ASN A 173 -11.56 -1.08 9.90
C ASN A 173 -10.15 -1.62 10.12
N ARG A 174 -9.19 -1.22 9.29
CA ARG A 174 -7.77 -1.49 9.56
C ARG A 174 -7.37 -0.78 10.86
N GLU A 175 -6.63 -1.47 11.73
CA GLU A 175 -6.08 -0.91 12.96
C GLU A 175 -4.56 -0.80 12.81
N PRO A 176 -3.96 0.40 12.86
CA PRO A 176 -2.53 0.60 12.58
C PRO A 176 -1.58 -0.19 13.48
N SER A 177 -2.02 -0.57 14.69
CA SER A 177 -1.22 -1.30 15.67
C SER A 177 -1.29 -2.83 15.54
N LYS A 178 -2.03 -3.36 14.57
CA LYS A 178 -2.28 -4.80 14.40
C LYS A 178 -2.15 -5.21 12.94
N THR A 179 -1.65 -6.43 12.71
CA THR A 179 -1.63 -6.98 11.35
C THR A 179 -3.04 -7.15 10.79
N ASP A 180 -3.19 -7.12 9.46
CA ASP A 180 -4.48 -7.28 8.79
C ASP A 180 -5.23 -8.55 9.23
N ALA A 181 -4.53 -9.67 9.33
CA ALA A 181 -5.12 -10.95 9.74
C ALA A 181 -5.64 -10.91 11.18
N GLN A 182 -4.91 -10.28 12.10
CA GLN A 182 -5.33 -10.12 13.50
C GLN A 182 -6.55 -9.20 13.60
N THR A 183 -6.49 -8.05 12.93
CA THR A 183 -7.58 -7.08 12.89
C THR A 183 -8.85 -7.73 12.33
N LEU A 184 -8.74 -8.42 11.20
CA LEU A 184 -9.87 -9.08 10.56
C LEU A 184 -10.43 -10.20 11.45
N SER A 185 -9.57 -11.05 12.04
CA SER A 185 -10.03 -12.10 12.96
C SER A 185 -10.79 -11.55 14.16
N LEU A 186 -10.35 -10.42 14.73
CA LEU A 186 -11.04 -9.75 15.84
C LEU A 186 -12.41 -9.23 15.39
N LYS A 187 -12.45 -8.44 14.31
CA LYS A 187 -13.68 -7.80 13.84
C LYS A 187 -14.73 -8.80 13.36
N ILE A 188 -14.30 -9.91 12.75
CA ILE A 188 -15.22 -10.98 12.33
C ILE A 188 -15.77 -11.75 13.52
N ASN A 189 -14.95 -11.99 14.56
CA ASN A 189 -15.45 -12.59 15.79
C ASN A 189 -16.47 -11.68 16.49
N GLU A 190 -16.16 -10.38 16.65
CA GLU A 190 -17.08 -9.40 17.24
C GLU A 190 -18.42 -9.33 16.49
N ALA A 191 -18.40 -9.36 15.15
CA ALA A 191 -19.59 -9.17 14.33
C ALA A 191 -20.41 -10.46 14.11
N LEU A 192 -19.76 -11.62 14.04
CA LEU A 192 -20.39 -12.88 13.59
C LEU A 192 -20.13 -14.08 14.52
N SER A 193 -19.35 -13.90 15.60
CA SER A 193 -18.91 -14.98 16.49
C SER A 193 -18.18 -16.12 15.78
N ILE A 194 -17.47 -15.79 14.69
CA ILE A 194 -16.66 -16.73 13.91
C ILE A 194 -15.18 -16.55 14.28
N VAL A 195 -14.52 -17.65 14.63
CA VAL A 195 -13.07 -17.69 14.87
C VAL A 195 -12.35 -18.03 13.57
N LEU A 196 -11.50 -17.13 13.09
CA LEU A 196 -10.70 -17.34 11.88
C LEU A 196 -9.31 -17.87 12.23
N ILE A 197 -8.85 -18.88 11.49
CA ILE A 197 -7.48 -19.38 11.59
C ILE A 197 -6.60 -18.48 10.72
N THR A 198 -5.93 -17.52 11.34
CA THR A 198 -5.13 -16.49 10.63
C THR A 198 -4.04 -17.10 9.74
N ALA A 199 -3.44 -18.22 10.14
CA ALA A 199 -2.41 -18.93 9.36
C ALA A 199 -2.91 -19.48 8.01
N THR A 200 -4.21 -19.67 7.83
CA THR A 200 -4.79 -20.17 6.57
C THR A 200 -5.26 -19.05 5.64
N MET A 201 -5.20 -17.79 6.09
CA MET A 201 -5.63 -16.65 5.28
C MET A 201 -4.67 -16.43 4.11
N LYS A 202 -5.26 -16.16 2.94
CA LYS A 202 -4.52 -15.78 1.74
C LYS A 202 -5.02 -14.42 1.25
N PRO A 203 -4.13 -13.49 0.88
CA PRO A 203 -4.54 -12.23 0.29
C PRO A 203 -5.23 -12.51 -1.06
N LEU A 204 -6.41 -11.92 -1.26
CA LEU A 204 -7.13 -12.02 -2.53
C LEU A 204 -6.77 -10.85 -3.46
N GLY A 205 -6.75 -9.63 -2.94
CA GLY A 205 -6.49 -8.41 -3.71
C GLY A 205 -6.88 -7.15 -2.94
N ILE A 206 -6.63 -5.99 -3.55
CA ILE A 206 -7.00 -4.67 -3.04
C ILE A 206 -8.07 -4.10 -3.98
N PHE A 207 -9.19 -3.62 -3.44
CA PHE A 207 -10.35 -3.22 -4.22
C PHE A 207 -10.78 -1.81 -3.86
N GLU A 208 -10.83 -0.91 -4.84
CA GLU A 208 -11.23 0.47 -4.61
C GLU A 208 -12.60 0.76 -5.25
N ALA A 209 -13.51 1.41 -4.54
CA ALA A 209 -14.79 1.83 -5.08
C ALA A 209 -15.30 3.08 -4.39
N GLN A 210 -16.24 3.80 -5.00
CA GLN A 210 -16.94 4.89 -4.31
C GLN A 210 -17.52 4.40 -2.97
N ALA A 211 -17.22 5.14 -1.90
CA ALA A 211 -17.75 4.90 -0.58
C ALA A 211 -19.25 5.16 -0.59
N GLN A 212 -20.01 4.18 -0.12
CA GLN A 212 -21.46 4.28 -0.05
C GLN A 212 -21.87 5.19 1.11
N GLU A 213 -22.88 6.04 0.94
CA GLU A 213 -23.35 6.99 1.97
C GLU A 213 -22.31 8.06 2.34
N HIS A 214 -21.33 8.30 1.46
CA HIS A 214 -20.35 9.38 1.55
C HIS A 214 -20.42 10.28 0.31
N GLU A 215 -19.89 11.49 0.41
CA GLU A 215 -19.79 12.42 -0.72
C GLU A 215 -19.03 11.81 -1.91
N ASN A 216 -19.40 12.26 -3.11
CA ASN A 216 -18.71 11.84 -4.33
C ASN A 216 -17.21 12.16 -4.23
N GLY A 217 -16.37 11.17 -4.52
CA GLY A 217 -14.91 11.29 -4.42
C GLY A 217 -14.32 10.66 -3.16
N ILE A 218 -15.13 10.36 -2.14
CA ILE A 218 -14.71 9.49 -1.04
C ILE A 218 -14.75 8.04 -1.54
N LEU A 219 -13.61 7.37 -1.56
CA LEU A 219 -13.48 5.96 -1.94
C LEU A 219 -13.41 5.08 -0.70
N VAL A 220 -13.77 3.81 -0.84
CA VAL A 220 -13.40 2.72 0.06
C VAL A 220 -12.35 1.88 -0.65
N ARG A 221 -11.27 1.54 0.05
CA ARG A 221 -10.22 0.61 -0.38
C ARG A 221 -10.27 -0.66 0.48
#